data_AF-A0A0S3K7V8-F1
#
_entry.id   AF-A0A0S3K7V8-F1
#
_cell.length_a   1.000
_cell.length_b   1.000
_cell.length_c   1.000
_cell.angle_alpha   90.00
_cell.angle_beta   90.00
_cell.angle_gamma   90.00
#
_symmetry.space_group_name_H-M   'P 1'
#
loop_
_entity.id
_entity.type
_entity.pdbx_description
1 polymer ?
#
loop_
_entity_poly.entity_id
_entity_poly.type
_entity_poly.pdbx_seq_one_letter_code
_entity_poly.pdbx_strand_id
1 'polypeptide(L)'
;MKKKHLTLLIVGMVTVAGTVIPMSSLAETADKKIEQQDKEISVLKEKQQGVTTQIASLEEDIASIVDEGIELNKQRTELTKESEQLEKDIDALDVRINKRTEAIQKQGRNVQVNGQGTQILDIILNSESITDAVGRVHAISSILTANNDLIKQQKEDKALVETKKTTIQNNLVAVEEATTQLEKEKENLVAKQADLNVLKAEVDSETSGAESSKNKLLKEQQEALKVQLVNEAKKKETKKAETSNKPEKQSAQSENTSETKKETTTTTAPPAETNESKEANPSTPEVNNNENNSDNQGNVEVPKTPDEPVDPPVTSADATFQALNALRTANGLNPVSWDAGLAASAGGRASMMQDYQIPSDHWNRGDEVIAFMFAPGNSVIMAWYNETNMVSPSGTGHRDWEMNPSMTRVGFGYAGDVIVGHSA
;
A
#
# COMPACT_ATOMS: atom_id res chain seq x y z
N MET A 1 -22.24 5.46 -10.05
CA MET A 1 -21.59 6.78 -9.82
C MET A 1 -22.39 7.69 -8.87
N LYS A 2 -22.22 7.55 -7.55
CA LYS A 2 -22.61 8.60 -6.59
C LYS A 2 -21.40 9.51 -6.39
N LYS A 3 -21.49 10.77 -6.80
CA LYS A 3 -20.36 11.72 -6.64
C LYS A 3 -20.16 12.04 -5.16
N LYS A 4 -19.20 11.38 -4.50
CA LYS A 4 -18.67 11.82 -3.20
C LYS A 4 -17.78 13.05 -3.46
N HIS A 5 -18.00 14.12 -2.71
CA HIS A 5 -17.26 15.37 -2.90
C HIS A 5 -15.97 15.39 -2.08
N LEU A 6 -14.84 15.16 -2.75
CA LEU A 6 -13.50 15.26 -2.16
C LEU A 6 -13.26 16.68 -1.64
N THR A 7 -13.18 16.84 -0.32
CA THR A 7 -13.03 18.16 0.35
C THR A 7 -11.58 18.35 0.77
N LEU A 8 -10.78 18.93 -0.14
CA LEU A 8 -9.35 19.17 0.09
C LEU A 8 -9.15 20.34 1.07
N LEU A 9 -8.72 20.04 2.30
CA LEU A 9 -8.51 21.04 3.36
C LEU A 9 -7.04 21.51 3.37
N ILE A 10 -6.75 22.58 2.63
CA ILE A 10 -5.42 23.18 2.54
C ILE A 10 -5.14 24.00 3.82
N VAL A 11 -4.21 23.53 4.67
CA VAL A 11 -3.71 24.29 5.83
C VAL A 11 -2.60 25.24 5.37
N GLY A 12 -2.78 26.53 5.65
CA GLY A 12 -1.92 27.60 5.14
C GLY A 12 -0.55 27.69 5.82
N MET A 13 0.48 27.94 5.01
CA MET A 13 1.88 28.05 5.42
C MET A 13 2.15 29.37 6.16
N VAL A 14 2.34 29.34 7.49
CA VAL A 14 2.70 30.53 8.29
C VAL A 14 4.22 30.60 8.48
N THR A 15 4.89 31.36 7.62
CA THR A 15 6.32 31.67 7.78
C THR A 15 6.51 32.77 8.82
N VAL A 16 6.95 32.41 10.04
CA VAL A 16 7.28 33.40 11.08
C VAL A 16 8.70 33.93 10.87
N ALA A 17 8.81 35.14 10.34
CA ALA A 17 10.09 35.83 10.18
C ALA A 17 10.67 36.26 11.55
N GLY A 18 11.88 35.80 11.87
CA GLY A 18 12.55 36.11 13.13
C GLY A 18 13.02 37.57 13.22
N THR A 19 12.67 38.27 14.31
CA THR A 19 13.20 39.60 14.64
C THR A 19 14.25 39.50 15.75
N VAL A 20 15.40 40.16 15.53
CA VAL A 20 16.53 40.19 16.48
C VAL A 20 16.46 41.49 17.31
N ILE A 21 16.49 41.36 18.64
CA ILE A 21 16.44 42.46 19.62
C ILE A 21 17.65 42.34 20.56
N PRO A 22 18.33 43.44 20.95
CA PRO A 22 19.59 43.40 21.70
C PRO A 22 19.45 42.93 23.16
N MET A 23 20.57 42.43 23.71
CA MET A 23 20.62 41.57 24.90
C MET A 23 20.78 42.32 26.23
N SER A 24 20.00 41.95 27.25
CA SER A 24 20.36 42.11 28.68
C SER A 24 19.56 41.27 29.70
N SER A 25 19.15 40.04 29.37
CA SER A 25 18.69 39.05 30.38
C SER A 25 18.88 37.59 29.92
N LEU A 26 19.88 36.87 30.44
CA LEU A 26 20.23 35.52 29.96
C LEU A 26 19.14 34.47 30.22
N ALA A 27 18.49 34.50 31.40
CA ALA A 27 17.41 33.57 31.73
C ALA A 27 16.16 33.84 30.89
N GLU A 28 15.64 35.06 30.93
CA GLU A 28 14.46 35.49 30.17
C GLU A 28 14.65 35.41 28.63
N THR A 29 15.89 35.41 28.13
CA THR A 29 16.18 35.10 26.71
C THR A 29 16.13 33.59 26.44
N ALA A 30 16.60 32.74 27.36
CA ALA A 30 16.50 31.29 27.24
C ALA A 30 15.03 30.83 27.33
N ASP A 31 14.26 31.37 28.28
CA ASP A 31 12.83 31.07 28.44
C ASP A 31 12.04 31.40 27.17
N LYS A 32 12.27 32.59 26.57
CA LYS A 32 11.64 32.98 25.29
C LYS A 32 12.02 32.07 24.11
N LYS A 33 13.26 31.58 24.05
CA LYS A 33 13.69 30.62 23.03
C LYS A 33 13.05 29.24 23.23
N ILE A 34 12.93 28.79 24.47
CA ILE A 34 12.25 27.53 24.81
C ILE A 34 10.75 27.64 24.47
N GLU A 35 10.10 28.74 24.81
CA GLU A 35 8.70 29.02 24.45
C GLU A 35 8.48 29.07 22.94
N GLN A 36 9.43 29.63 22.18
CA GLN A 36 9.39 29.64 20.72
C GLN A 36 9.53 28.23 20.14
N GLN A 37 10.46 27.42 20.64
CA GLN A 37 10.63 26.02 20.23
C GLN A 37 9.41 25.17 20.61
N ASP A 38 8.77 25.42 21.75
CA ASP A 38 7.53 24.73 22.12
C ASP A 38 6.37 25.03 21.17
N LYS A 39 6.25 26.28 20.70
CA LYS A 39 5.27 26.64 19.66
C LYS A 39 5.57 25.98 18.32
N GLU A 40 6.85 25.94 17.93
CA GLU A 40 7.32 25.28 16.72
C GLU A 40 7.03 23.78 16.74
N ILE A 41 7.38 23.08 17.83
CA ILE A 41 7.08 21.65 18.04
C ILE A 41 5.57 21.39 18.04
N SER A 42 4.75 22.28 18.61
CA SER A 42 3.28 22.16 18.58
C SER A 42 2.74 22.22 17.15
N VAL A 43 3.16 23.21 16.36
CA VAL A 43 2.75 23.37 14.95
C VAL A 43 3.22 22.19 14.10
N LEU A 44 4.44 21.69 14.33
CA LEU A 44 4.96 20.51 13.64
C LEU A 44 4.15 19.25 14.00
N LYS A 45 3.76 19.05 15.26
CA LYS A 45 2.90 17.92 15.67
C LYS A 45 1.48 17.99 15.10
N GLU A 46 0.91 19.18 15.00
CA GLU A 46 -0.35 19.40 14.27
C GLU A 46 -0.20 19.06 12.77
N LYS A 47 0.93 19.43 12.15
CA LYS A 47 1.28 19.08 10.76
C LYS A 47 1.45 17.55 10.59
N GLN A 48 2.13 16.85 11.51
CA GLN A 48 2.25 15.38 11.52
C GLN A 48 0.87 14.70 11.56
N GLN A 49 -0.01 15.16 12.45
CA GLN A 49 -1.36 14.61 12.57
C GLN A 49 -2.20 14.89 11.30
N GLY A 50 -2.11 16.09 10.74
CA GLY A 50 -2.81 16.47 9.51
C GLY A 50 -2.34 15.70 8.27
N VAL A 51 -1.04 15.42 8.15
CA VAL A 51 -0.49 14.59 7.07
C VAL A 51 -0.90 13.12 7.26
N THR A 52 -0.79 12.59 8.48
CA THR A 52 -1.24 11.21 8.80
C THR A 52 -2.72 11.00 8.50
N THR A 53 -3.57 12.00 8.80
CA THR A 53 -5.02 11.95 8.49
C THR A 53 -5.28 11.95 6.98
N GLN A 54 -4.52 12.71 6.19
CA GLN A 54 -4.64 12.72 4.73
C GLN A 54 -4.19 11.39 4.10
N ILE A 55 -3.12 10.78 4.63
CA ILE A 55 -2.64 9.46 4.20
C ILE A 55 -3.74 8.41 4.44
N ALA A 56 -4.29 8.33 5.64
CA ALA A 56 -5.35 7.38 5.98
C ALA A 56 -6.63 7.57 5.14
N SER A 57 -7.05 8.81 4.88
CA SER A 57 -8.20 9.08 3.99
C SER A 57 -7.95 8.65 2.55
N LEU A 58 -6.71 8.77 2.07
CA LEU A 58 -6.34 8.39 0.71
C LEU A 58 -6.18 6.87 0.58
N GLU A 59 -5.77 6.19 1.65
CA GLU A 59 -5.77 4.73 1.76
C GLU A 59 -7.20 4.15 1.71
N GLU A 60 -8.17 4.79 2.37
CA GLU A 60 -9.60 4.44 2.24
C GLU A 60 -10.11 4.64 0.79
N ASP A 61 -9.74 5.75 0.14
CA ASP A 61 -10.10 6.00 -1.27
C ASP A 61 -9.46 4.96 -2.22
N ILE A 62 -8.19 4.57 -2.01
CA ILE A 62 -7.53 3.51 -2.80
C ILE A 62 -8.23 2.16 -2.61
N ALA A 63 -8.53 1.78 -1.36
CA ALA A 63 -9.23 0.53 -1.07
C ALA A 63 -10.61 0.49 -1.78
N SER A 64 -11.37 1.59 -1.71
CA SER A 64 -12.66 1.69 -2.40
C SER A 64 -12.55 1.61 -3.93
N ILE A 65 -11.44 2.04 -4.53
CA ILE A 65 -11.19 1.90 -5.97
C ILE A 65 -10.86 0.46 -6.34
N VAL A 66 -10.08 -0.25 -5.51
CA VAL A 66 -9.76 -1.68 -5.73
C VAL A 66 -11.03 -2.53 -5.61
N ASP A 67 -11.89 -2.27 -4.63
CA ASP A 67 -13.21 -2.93 -4.50
C ASP A 67 -14.09 -2.71 -5.75
N GLU A 68 -14.17 -1.48 -6.27
CA GLU A 68 -14.94 -1.20 -7.50
C GLU A 68 -14.32 -1.87 -8.73
N GLY A 69 -12.99 -1.98 -8.80
CA GLY A 69 -12.26 -2.72 -9.83
C GLY A 69 -12.56 -4.22 -9.83
N ILE A 70 -12.58 -4.86 -8.65
CA ILE A 70 -12.93 -6.28 -8.50
C ILE A 70 -14.37 -6.55 -8.95
N GLU A 71 -15.34 -5.71 -8.56
CA GLU A 71 -16.74 -5.88 -8.99
C GLU A 71 -16.94 -5.59 -10.48
N LEU A 72 -16.19 -4.66 -11.08
CA LEU A 72 -16.16 -4.44 -12.53
C LEU A 72 -15.57 -5.65 -13.26
N ASN A 73 -14.49 -6.27 -12.76
CA ASN A 73 -13.95 -7.47 -13.38
C ASN A 73 -14.93 -8.65 -13.30
N LYS A 74 -15.61 -8.84 -12.18
CA LYS A 74 -16.69 -9.82 -12.04
C LYS A 74 -17.82 -9.59 -13.05
N GLN A 75 -18.21 -8.34 -13.30
CA GLN A 75 -19.16 -7.99 -14.36
C GLN A 75 -18.61 -8.30 -15.76
N ARG A 76 -17.34 -7.97 -16.06
CA ARG A 76 -16.66 -8.35 -17.31
C ARG A 76 -16.69 -9.87 -17.52
N THR A 77 -16.38 -10.63 -16.48
CA THR A 77 -16.33 -12.10 -16.51
C THR A 77 -17.72 -12.69 -16.78
N GLU A 78 -18.78 -12.18 -16.17
CA GLU A 78 -20.14 -12.64 -16.44
C GLU A 78 -20.61 -12.24 -17.85
N LEU A 79 -20.39 -11.00 -18.27
CA LEU A 79 -20.68 -10.54 -19.64
C LEU A 79 -19.92 -11.36 -20.70
N THR A 80 -18.69 -11.79 -20.42
CA THR A 80 -17.92 -12.67 -21.30
C THR A 80 -18.57 -14.06 -21.41
N LYS A 81 -19.00 -14.66 -20.29
CA LYS A 81 -19.74 -15.94 -20.29
C LYS A 81 -21.09 -15.82 -21.01
N GLU A 82 -21.83 -14.73 -20.78
CA GLU A 82 -23.07 -14.44 -21.52
C GLU A 82 -22.81 -14.29 -23.02
N SER A 83 -21.71 -13.65 -23.43
CA SER A 83 -21.30 -13.51 -24.83
C SER A 83 -21.01 -14.89 -25.45
N GLU A 84 -20.19 -15.72 -24.82
CA GLU A 84 -19.88 -17.08 -25.30
C GLU A 84 -21.12 -17.98 -25.40
N GLN A 85 -22.07 -17.84 -24.46
CA GLN A 85 -23.32 -18.59 -24.52
C GLN A 85 -24.22 -18.06 -25.65
N LEU A 86 -24.26 -16.74 -25.85
CA LEU A 86 -25.02 -16.13 -26.93
C LEU A 86 -24.48 -16.53 -28.31
N GLU A 87 -23.17 -16.69 -28.48
CA GLU A 87 -22.57 -17.21 -29.73
C GLU A 87 -22.99 -18.67 -30.00
N LYS A 88 -23.00 -19.53 -28.98
CA LYS A 88 -23.52 -20.91 -29.10
C LYS A 88 -25.01 -20.93 -29.46
N ASP A 89 -25.79 -20.01 -28.89
CA ASP A 89 -27.23 -19.85 -29.18
C ASP A 89 -27.46 -19.31 -30.61
N ILE A 90 -26.60 -18.41 -31.12
CA ILE A 90 -26.59 -17.93 -32.52
C ILE A 90 -26.39 -19.11 -33.48
N ASP A 91 -25.34 -19.91 -33.27
CA ASP A 91 -25.03 -21.07 -34.14
C ASP A 91 -26.17 -22.09 -34.15
N ALA A 92 -26.70 -22.42 -32.96
CA ALA A 92 -27.84 -23.33 -32.81
C ALA A 92 -29.11 -22.79 -33.47
N LEU A 93 -29.34 -21.47 -33.40
CA LEU A 93 -30.43 -20.80 -34.10
C LEU A 93 -30.22 -20.88 -35.61
N ASP A 94 -29.07 -20.51 -36.14
CA ASP A 94 -28.83 -20.50 -37.60
C ASP A 94 -28.90 -21.90 -38.24
N VAL A 95 -28.47 -22.95 -37.55
CA VAL A 95 -28.71 -24.34 -37.98
C VAL A 95 -30.21 -24.66 -38.04
N ARG A 96 -31.01 -24.21 -37.07
CA ARG A 96 -32.47 -24.38 -37.04
C ARG A 96 -33.15 -23.59 -38.16
N ILE A 97 -32.67 -22.37 -38.43
CA ILE A 97 -33.12 -21.49 -39.50
C ILE A 97 -32.91 -22.11 -40.87
N ASN A 98 -31.71 -22.63 -41.14
CA ASN A 98 -31.40 -23.24 -42.43
C ASN A 98 -32.25 -24.50 -42.67
N LYS A 99 -32.37 -25.39 -41.68
CA LYS A 99 -33.26 -26.56 -41.75
C LYS A 99 -34.72 -26.18 -42.00
N ARG A 100 -35.24 -25.17 -41.30
CA ARG A 100 -36.62 -24.69 -41.48
C ARG A 100 -36.83 -24.03 -42.85
N THR A 101 -35.88 -23.22 -43.29
CA THR A 101 -35.91 -22.54 -44.60
C THR A 101 -35.89 -23.55 -45.73
N GLU A 102 -35.04 -24.58 -45.66
CA GLU A 102 -35.07 -25.71 -46.61
C GLU A 102 -36.40 -26.45 -46.60
N ALA A 103 -36.96 -26.76 -45.43
CA ALA A 103 -38.24 -27.45 -45.32
C ALA A 103 -39.37 -26.63 -45.96
N ILE A 104 -39.43 -25.32 -45.68
CA ILE A 104 -40.41 -24.39 -46.26
C ILE A 104 -40.18 -24.20 -47.77
N GLN A 105 -38.94 -24.18 -48.25
CA GLN A 105 -38.65 -24.16 -49.69
C GLN A 105 -39.01 -25.48 -50.40
N LYS A 106 -38.84 -26.62 -49.73
CA LYS A 106 -39.25 -27.95 -50.24
C LYS A 106 -40.78 -28.05 -50.28
N GLN A 107 -41.47 -27.59 -49.24
CA GLN A 107 -42.93 -27.48 -49.20
C GLN A 107 -43.46 -26.50 -50.26
N GLY A 108 -42.87 -25.30 -50.37
CA GLY A 108 -43.24 -24.31 -51.39
C GLY A 108 -43.04 -24.80 -52.81
N ARG A 109 -41.92 -25.47 -53.11
CA ARG A 109 -41.72 -26.13 -54.42
C ARG A 109 -42.67 -27.29 -54.65
N ASN A 110 -42.99 -28.09 -53.62
CA ASN A 110 -44.00 -29.15 -53.72
C ASN A 110 -45.39 -28.55 -54.06
N VAL A 111 -45.81 -27.49 -53.36
CA VAL A 111 -47.03 -26.73 -53.65
C VAL A 111 -46.98 -26.08 -55.03
N GLN A 112 -45.84 -25.61 -55.52
CA GLN A 112 -45.75 -24.99 -56.85
C GLN A 112 -45.75 -26.02 -58.00
N VAL A 113 -45.10 -27.17 -57.82
CA VAL A 113 -44.95 -28.20 -58.86
C VAL A 113 -46.13 -29.16 -58.87
N ASN A 114 -46.49 -29.70 -57.70
CA ASN A 114 -47.58 -30.65 -57.54
C ASN A 114 -48.91 -29.97 -57.19
N GLY A 115 -48.89 -28.70 -56.78
CA GLY A 115 -50.09 -27.89 -56.53
C GLY A 115 -50.36 -26.85 -57.63
N GLN A 116 -50.08 -27.19 -58.90
CA GLN A 116 -50.86 -26.60 -60.00
C GLN A 116 -52.33 -26.66 -59.62
N GLY A 117 -53.08 -25.57 -59.78
CA GLY A 117 -54.33 -25.31 -59.04
C GLY A 117 -55.41 -26.39 -59.14
N THR A 118 -55.31 -27.30 -60.12
CA THR A 118 -56.11 -28.53 -60.21
C THR A 118 -55.88 -29.52 -59.07
N GLN A 119 -54.64 -29.79 -58.64
CA GLN A 119 -54.36 -30.89 -57.70
C GLN A 119 -54.66 -30.58 -56.22
N ILE A 120 -54.49 -29.33 -55.77
CA ILE A 120 -54.96 -28.95 -54.41
C ILE A 120 -56.50 -28.96 -54.37
N LEU A 121 -57.15 -28.58 -55.48
CA LEU A 121 -58.58 -28.74 -55.66
C LEU A 121 -58.96 -30.24 -55.69
N ASP A 122 -58.19 -31.09 -56.38
CA ASP A 122 -58.39 -32.54 -56.50
C ASP A 122 -58.28 -33.25 -55.13
N ILE A 123 -57.37 -32.83 -54.25
CA ILE A 123 -57.27 -33.34 -52.86
C ILE A 123 -58.53 -33.00 -52.03
N ILE A 124 -59.21 -31.90 -52.34
CA ILE A 124 -60.45 -31.46 -51.69
C ILE A 124 -61.69 -32.09 -52.39
N LEU A 125 -61.63 -32.31 -53.71
CA LEU A 125 -62.71 -32.88 -54.52
C LEU A 125 -62.79 -34.41 -54.42
N ASN A 126 -61.65 -35.09 -54.26
CA ASN A 126 -61.54 -36.54 -54.02
C ASN A 126 -61.57 -36.89 -52.53
N SER A 127 -62.08 -35.99 -51.68
CA SER A 127 -62.36 -36.32 -50.28
C SER A 127 -63.48 -37.36 -50.17
N GLU A 128 -63.38 -38.29 -49.22
CA GLU A 128 -64.37 -39.37 -49.05
C GLU A 128 -65.74 -38.87 -48.55
N SER A 129 -65.77 -37.65 -48.00
CA SER A 129 -67.00 -36.98 -47.55
C SER A 129 -66.79 -35.47 -47.42
N ILE A 130 -67.88 -34.71 -47.29
CA ILE A 130 -67.83 -33.26 -46.98
C ILE A 130 -67.05 -33.00 -45.67
N THR A 131 -67.13 -33.90 -44.70
CA THR A 131 -66.39 -33.80 -43.42
C THR A 131 -64.88 -33.98 -43.64
N ASP A 132 -64.47 -34.89 -44.52
CA ASP A 132 -63.07 -35.09 -44.91
C ASP A 132 -62.52 -33.88 -45.69
N ALA A 133 -63.29 -33.31 -46.62
CA ALA A 133 -62.93 -32.06 -47.31
C ALA A 133 -62.62 -30.91 -46.33
N VAL A 134 -63.52 -30.69 -45.37
CA VAL A 134 -63.34 -29.65 -44.34
C VAL A 134 -62.13 -29.94 -43.45
N GLY A 135 -61.91 -31.21 -43.07
CA GLY A 135 -60.73 -31.63 -42.31
C GLY A 135 -59.41 -31.35 -43.06
N ARG A 136 -59.35 -31.64 -44.35
CA ARG A 136 -58.17 -31.38 -45.20
C ARG A 136 -57.89 -29.88 -45.37
N VAL A 137 -58.93 -29.07 -45.60
CA VAL A 137 -58.79 -27.61 -45.66
C VAL A 137 -58.29 -27.05 -44.32
N HIS A 138 -58.83 -27.53 -43.19
CA HIS A 138 -58.37 -27.12 -41.87
C HIS A 138 -56.90 -27.51 -41.63
N ALA A 139 -56.51 -28.74 -41.95
CA ALA A 139 -55.12 -29.20 -41.80
C ALA A 139 -54.13 -28.40 -42.66
N ILE A 140 -54.47 -28.10 -43.92
CA ILE A 140 -53.64 -27.23 -44.79
C ILE A 140 -53.51 -25.83 -44.19
N SER A 141 -54.62 -25.25 -43.71
CA SER A 141 -54.61 -23.95 -43.04
C SER A 141 -53.73 -23.96 -41.79
N SER A 142 -53.87 -24.96 -40.91
CA SER A 142 -53.05 -25.11 -39.70
C SER A 142 -51.55 -25.25 -40.01
N ILE A 143 -51.17 -25.99 -41.06
CA ILE A 143 -49.76 -26.12 -41.49
C ILE A 143 -49.23 -24.77 -41.99
N LEU A 144 -50.01 -24.02 -42.77
CA LEU A 144 -49.62 -22.70 -43.28
C LEU A 144 -49.50 -21.67 -42.15
N THR A 145 -50.44 -21.66 -41.20
CA THR A 145 -50.38 -20.80 -40.00
C THR A 145 -49.16 -21.15 -39.16
N ALA A 146 -48.94 -22.42 -38.81
CA ALA A 146 -47.78 -22.84 -38.03
C ALA A 146 -46.44 -22.50 -38.73
N ASN A 147 -46.35 -22.65 -40.06
CA ASN A 147 -45.18 -22.21 -40.82
C ASN A 147 -44.96 -20.69 -40.76
N ASN A 148 -46.04 -19.90 -40.81
CA ASN A 148 -45.96 -18.44 -40.70
C ASN A 148 -45.51 -18.01 -39.29
N ASP A 149 -46.12 -18.58 -38.26
CA ASP A 149 -45.78 -18.34 -36.85
C ASP A 149 -44.32 -18.70 -36.56
N LEU A 150 -43.82 -19.84 -37.08
CA LEU A 150 -42.42 -20.24 -36.94
C LEU A 150 -41.45 -19.29 -37.65
N ILE A 151 -41.81 -18.71 -38.81
CA ILE A 151 -41.00 -17.67 -39.47
C ILE A 151 -41.02 -16.38 -38.63
N LYS A 152 -42.17 -16.02 -38.06
CA LYS A 152 -42.30 -14.82 -37.22
C LYS A 152 -41.45 -14.94 -35.95
N GLN A 153 -41.62 -16.02 -35.19
CA GLN A 153 -40.80 -16.33 -34.01
C GLN A 153 -39.31 -16.29 -34.33
N GLN A 154 -38.90 -16.88 -35.46
CA GLN A 154 -37.51 -16.87 -35.91
C GLN A 154 -36.94 -15.47 -36.18
N LYS A 155 -37.77 -14.56 -36.70
CA LYS A 155 -37.38 -13.16 -36.94
C LYS A 155 -37.27 -12.41 -35.60
N GLU A 156 -38.15 -12.71 -34.65
CA GLU A 156 -38.13 -12.17 -33.30
C GLU A 156 -36.91 -12.68 -32.51
N ASP A 157 -36.62 -13.98 -32.57
CA ASP A 157 -35.43 -14.62 -31.99
C ASP A 157 -34.15 -13.97 -32.52
N LYS A 158 -34.00 -13.82 -33.84
CA LYS A 158 -32.83 -13.15 -34.44
C LYS A 158 -32.70 -11.70 -33.99
N ALA A 159 -33.80 -10.93 -33.98
CA ALA A 159 -33.75 -9.54 -33.53
C ALA A 159 -33.36 -9.42 -32.05
N LEU A 160 -33.88 -10.30 -31.19
CA LEU A 160 -33.54 -10.36 -29.77
C LEU A 160 -32.06 -10.70 -29.56
N VAL A 161 -31.53 -11.66 -30.32
CA VAL A 161 -30.13 -12.10 -30.24
C VAL A 161 -29.16 -11.02 -30.72
N GLU A 162 -29.41 -10.37 -31.84
CA GLU A 162 -28.59 -9.20 -32.29
C GLU A 162 -28.66 -8.03 -31.30
N THR A 163 -29.83 -7.79 -30.69
CA THR A 163 -29.98 -6.79 -29.63
C THR A 163 -29.13 -7.15 -28.42
N LYS A 164 -29.22 -8.39 -27.91
CA LYS A 164 -28.40 -8.87 -26.79
C LYS A 164 -26.90 -8.77 -27.08
N LYS A 165 -26.47 -9.17 -28.28
CA LYS A 165 -25.07 -9.10 -28.72
C LYS A 165 -24.55 -7.66 -28.67
N THR A 166 -25.33 -6.72 -29.21
CA THR A 166 -25.01 -5.29 -29.18
C THR A 166 -24.97 -4.76 -27.74
N THR A 167 -25.91 -5.15 -26.87
CA THR A 167 -25.92 -4.77 -25.45
C THR A 167 -24.71 -5.30 -24.71
N ILE A 168 -24.36 -6.58 -24.85
CA ILE A 168 -23.19 -7.17 -24.19
C ILE A 168 -21.90 -6.51 -24.67
N GLN A 169 -21.73 -6.27 -25.98
CA GLN A 169 -20.58 -5.57 -26.54
C GLN A 169 -20.46 -4.13 -25.98
N ASN A 170 -21.55 -3.37 -25.93
CA ASN A 170 -21.54 -2.02 -25.35
C ASN A 170 -21.21 -2.05 -23.84
N ASN A 171 -21.73 -3.04 -23.10
CA ASN A 171 -21.44 -3.19 -21.68
C ASN A 171 -19.97 -3.57 -21.43
N LEU A 172 -19.39 -4.47 -22.25
CA LEU A 172 -17.97 -4.81 -22.18
C LEU A 172 -17.07 -3.60 -22.44
N VAL A 173 -17.38 -2.77 -23.45
CA VAL A 173 -16.66 -1.51 -23.70
C VAL A 173 -16.79 -0.56 -22.51
N ALA A 174 -17.99 -0.38 -21.96
CA ALA A 174 -18.21 0.50 -20.81
C ALA A 174 -17.49 0.02 -19.53
N VAL A 175 -17.37 -1.30 -19.32
CA VAL A 175 -16.60 -1.88 -18.21
C VAL A 175 -15.09 -1.69 -18.41
N GLU A 176 -14.58 -1.83 -19.64
CA GLU A 176 -13.16 -1.58 -19.94
C GLU A 176 -12.79 -0.09 -19.78
N GLU A 177 -13.65 0.82 -20.25
CA GLU A 177 -13.50 2.27 -20.05
C GLU A 177 -13.52 2.64 -18.55
N ALA A 178 -14.43 2.05 -17.77
CA ALA A 178 -14.49 2.25 -16.32
C ALA A 178 -13.25 1.69 -15.61
N THR A 179 -12.78 0.51 -16.00
CA THR A 179 -11.56 -0.10 -15.43
C THR A 179 -10.34 0.77 -15.70
N THR A 180 -10.16 1.24 -16.94
CA THR A 180 -9.08 2.15 -17.33
C THR A 180 -9.10 3.46 -16.52
N GLN A 181 -10.30 4.00 -16.26
CA GLN A 181 -10.47 5.22 -15.47
C GLN A 181 -10.13 4.99 -13.98
N LEU A 182 -10.53 3.86 -13.40
CA LEU A 182 -10.18 3.49 -12.02
C LEU A 182 -8.67 3.28 -11.85
N GLU A 183 -8.01 2.60 -12.80
CA GLU A 183 -6.55 2.43 -12.78
C GLU A 183 -5.82 3.78 -12.74
N LYS A 184 -6.23 4.71 -13.59
CA LYS A 184 -5.68 6.07 -13.64
C LYS A 184 -5.96 6.88 -12.37
N GLU A 185 -7.14 6.72 -11.75
CA GLU A 185 -7.46 7.35 -10.48
C GLU A 185 -6.61 6.76 -9.34
N LYS A 186 -6.46 5.43 -9.30
CA LYS A 186 -5.57 4.71 -8.38
C LYS A 186 -4.11 5.17 -8.51
N GLU A 187 -3.57 5.26 -9.72
CA GLU A 187 -2.21 5.78 -9.96
C GLU A 187 -2.05 7.21 -9.42
N ASN A 188 -3.05 8.07 -9.62
CA ASN A 188 -3.03 9.44 -9.13
C ASN A 188 -3.06 9.52 -7.60
N LEU A 189 -3.81 8.64 -6.94
CA LEU A 189 -3.83 8.54 -5.48
C LEU A 189 -2.51 7.98 -4.95
N VAL A 190 -1.99 6.88 -5.51
CA VAL A 190 -0.69 6.30 -5.09
C VAL A 190 0.45 7.32 -5.22
N ALA A 191 0.47 8.14 -6.27
CA ALA A 191 1.45 9.23 -6.40
C ALA A 191 1.32 10.27 -5.27
N LYS A 192 0.10 10.72 -4.96
CA LYS A 192 -0.16 11.62 -3.81
C LYS A 192 0.19 10.98 -2.47
N GLN A 193 0.00 9.68 -2.30
CA GLN A 193 0.40 8.93 -1.10
C GLN A 193 1.91 8.97 -0.92
N ALA A 194 2.67 8.79 -2.00
CA ALA A 194 4.13 8.91 -1.99
C ALA A 194 4.57 10.34 -1.60
N ASP A 195 3.98 11.37 -2.20
CA ASP A 195 4.26 12.78 -1.86
C ASP A 195 3.95 13.08 -0.38
N LEU A 196 2.82 12.59 0.15
CA LEU A 196 2.45 12.75 1.56
C LEU A 196 3.37 11.96 2.50
N ASN A 197 3.84 10.78 2.10
CA ASN A 197 4.80 9.99 2.88
C ASN A 197 6.18 10.68 2.94
N VAL A 198 6.64 11.28 1.84
CA VAL A 198 7.85 12.13 1.84
C VAL A 198 7.66 13.35 2.74
N LEU A 199 6.52 14.04 2.64
CA LEU A 199 6.19 15.16 3.51
C LEU A 199 6.14 14.74 4.98
N LYS A 200 5.59 13.56 5.30
CA LYS A 200 5.56 13.03 6.66
C LYS A 200 6.97 12.82 7.20
N ALA A 201 7.85 12.16 6.43
CA ALA A 201 9.24 11.93 6.83
C ALA A 201 10.02 13.24 7.05
N GLU A 202 9.80 14.25 6.21
CA GLU A 202 10.38 15.59 6.38
C GLU A 202 9.90 16.23 7.70
N VAL A 203 8.59 16.18 7.99
CA VAL A 203 8.03 16.76 9.22
C VAL A 203 8.48 16.00 10.47
N ASP A 204 8.61 14.67 10.40
CA ASP A 204 9.15 13.85 11.48
C ASP A 204 10.62 14.23 11.76
N SER A 205 11.39 14.55 10.73
CA SER A 205 12.76 15.09 10.82
C SER A 205 12.80 16.51 11.41
N GLU A 206 11.99 17.45 10.90
CA GLU A 206 11.82 18.81 11.44
C GLU A 206 11.49 18.76 12.94
N THR A 207 10.53 17.93 13.33
CA THR A 207 10.07 17.75 14.72
C THR A 207 11.20 17.25 15.61
N SER A 208 11.93 16.23 15.16
CA SER A 208 13.07 15.66 15.89
C SER A 208 14.21 16.68 16.06
N GLY A 209 14.47 17.51 15.05
CA GLY A 209 15.44 18.60 15.09
C GLY A 209 15.07 19.71 16.08
N ALA A 210 13.80 20.11 16.11
CA ALA A 210 13.27 21.08 17.07
C ALA A 210 13.30 20.55 18.52
N GLU A 211 12.89 19.30 18.75
CA GLU A 211 12.96 18.66 20.08
C GLU A 211 14.41 18.53 20.58
N SER A 212 15.35 18.18 19.70
CA SER A 212 16.79 18.16 20.03
C SER A 212 17.32 19.56 20.39
N SER A 213 16.93 20.58 19.63
CA SER A 213 17.30 21.99 19.86
C SER A 213 16.75 22.51 21.19
N LYS A 214 15.48 22.22 21.50
CA LYS A 214 14.87 22.51 22.81
C LYS A 214 15.62 21.83 23.96
N ASN A 215 15.95 20.55 23.83
CA ASN A 215 16.69 19.81 24.86
C ASN A 215 18.09 20.41 25.11
N LYS A 216 18.77 20.89 24.06
CA LYS A 216 20.04 21.61 24.20
C LYS A 216 19.88 22.92 24.97
N LEU A 217 18.86 23.73 24.64
CA LEU A 217 18.57 24.99 25.35
C LEU A 217 18.25 24.76 26.84
N LEU A 218 17.48 23.72 27.17
CA LEU A 218 17.18 23.33 28.55
C LEU A 218 18.45 22.96 29.33
N LYS A 219 19.39 22.25 28.70
CA LYS A 219 20.68 21.91 29.30
C LYS A 219 21.54 23.14 29.54
N GLU A 220 21.66 24.03 28.54
CA GLU A 220 22.38 25.30 28.64
C GLU A 220 21.79 26.19 29.76
N GLN A 221 20.46 26.27 29.89
CA GLN A 221 19.77 26.97 30.97
C GLN A 221 20.09 26.37 32.35
N GLN A 222 20.06 25.04 32.49
CA GLN A 222 20.34 24.35 33.75
C GLN A 222 21.81 24.56 34.19
N GLU A 223 22.75 24.56 33.25
CA GLU A 223 24.17 24.84 33.51
C GLU A 223 24.37 26.32 33.93
N ALA A 224 23.72 27.26 33.25
CA ALA A 224 23.76 28.68 33.62
C ALA A 224 23.19 28.94 35.03
N LEU A 225 22.08 28.29 35.40
CA LEU A 225 21.49 28.37 36.74
C LEU A 225 22.43 27.82 37.82
N LYS A 226 23.09 26.67 37.58
CA LYS A 226 24.10 26.11 38.50
C LYS A 226 25.24 27.10 38.72
N VAL A 227 25.75 27.74 37.66
CA VAL A 227 26.83 28.74 37.75
C VAL A 227 26.37 29.99 38.51
N GLN A 228 25.13 30.48 38.29
CA GLN A 228 24.59 31.60 39.07
C GLN A 228 24.50 31.28 40.56
N LEU A 229 23.95 30.12 40.94
CA LEU A 229 23.81 29.71 42.35
C LEU A 229 25.17 29.59 43.06
N VAL A 230 26.18 29.03 42.41
CA VAL A 230 27.56 28.96 42.94
C VAL A 230 28.16 30.36 43.13
N ASN A 231 27.96 31.26 42.17
CA ASN A 231 28.46 32.63 42.26
C ASN A 231 27.73 33.46 43.33
N GLU A 232 26.42 33.23 43.53
CA GLU A 232 25.64 33.90 44.56
C GLU A 232 26.00 33.38 45.97
N ALA A 233 26.25 32.06 46.11
CA ALA A 233 26.77 31.47 47.34
C ALA A 233 28.12 32.09 47.73
N LYS A 234 29.09 32.15 46.80
CA LYS A 234 30.39 32.81 47.02
C LYS A 234 30.24 34.28 47.42
N LYS A 235 29.32 35.03 46.80
CA LYS A 235 29.02 36.44 47.17
C LYS A 235 28.35 36.58 48.54
N LYS A 236 27.66 35.56 49.05
CA LYS A 236 27.09 35.53 50.40
C LYS A 236 28.15 35.19 51.46
N GLU A 237 29.12 34.34 51.12
CA GLU A 237 30.27 34.04 51.99
C GLU A 237 31.22 35.24 52.13
N THR A 238 31.58 35.93 51.04
CA THR A 238 32.47 37.11 51.13
C THR A 238 31.85 38.24 51.95
N LYS A 239 30.55 38.51 51.80
CA LYS A 239 29.83 39.50 52.63
C LYS A 239 29.77 39.14 54.12
N LYS A 240 29.78 37.84 54.47
CA LYS A 240 29.93 37.37 55.85
C LYS A 240 31.35 37.56 56.39
N ALA A 241 32.37 37.45 55.54
CA ALA A 241 33.76 37.71 55.95
C ALA A 241 34.02 39.21 56.19
N GLU A 242 33.49 40.10 55.33
CA GLU A 242 33.65 41.56 55.47
C GLU A 242 32.95 42.14 56.70
N THR A 243 31.88 41.52 57.19
CA THR A 243 31.16 41.96 58.41
C THR A 243 31.86 41.55 59.72
N SER A 244 32.93 40.75 59.66
CA SER A 244 33.67 40.29 60.85
C SER A 244 34.93 41.10 61.20
N ASN A 245 35.22 42.19 60.48
CA ASN A 245 36.43 43.01 60.68
C ASN A 245 36.12 44.50 60.89
N LYS A 246 35.85 44.90 62.14
CA LYS A 246 35.99 46.29 62.60
C LYS A 246 36.60 46.28 64.03
N PRO A 247 37.61 47.12 64.33
CA PRO A 247 38.52 46.83 65.44
C PRO A 247 38.12 47.49 66.76
N GLU A 248 38.47 46.84 67.87
CA GLU A 248 38.51 47.44 69.20
C GLU A 248 39.93 47.32 69.76
N LYS A 249 40.50 48.44 70.25
CA LYS A 249 41.84 48.51 70.83
C LYS A 249 41.71 48.87 72.30
N GLN A 250 42.22 48.02 73.19
CA GLN A 250 42.79 48.52 74.45
C GLN A 250 43.98 47.69 74.93
N SER A 251 44.93 48.39 75.55
CA SER A 251 46.17 47.88 76.11
C SER A 251 45.97 47.04 77.38
N ALA A 252 46.75 45.97 77.55
CA ALA A 252 47.58 45.75 78.75
C ALA A 252 48.59 44.62 78.52
N GLN A 253 49.67 44.63 79.30
CA GLN A 253 50.88 43.81 79.17
C GLN A 253 51.02 42.85 80.36
N SER A 254 51.54 41.63 80.14
CA SER A 254 52.64 40.97 80.90
C SER A 254 52.54 39.43 80.99
N GLU A 255 53.70 38.77 80.83
CA GLU A 255 54.14 37.54 81.53
C GLU A 255 53.41 36.17 81.24
N ASN A 256 54.07 35.00 81.17
CA ASN A 256 55.51 34.66 81.20
C ASN A 256 55.83 33.26 80.58
N THR A 257 57.08 33.08 80.11
CA THR A 257 57.92 31.86 79.96
C THR A 257 57.51 30.52 79.31
N SER A 258 58.55 29.92 78.70
CA SER A 258 58.85 28.47 78.50
C SER A 258 58.20 27.75 77.30
N GLU A 259 58.96 27.43 76.23
CA GLU A 259 59.80 26.21 76.03
C GLU A 259 58.96 24.95 75.64
N THR A 260 59.35 24.04 74.73
CA THR A 260 60.55 23.86 73.88
C THR A 260 60.26 22.76 72.81
N LYS A 261 61.02 22.74 71.69
CA LYS A 261 61.18 21.63 70.69
C LYS A 261 60.02 21.37 69.68
N LYS A 262 60.32 21.42 68.37
CA LYS A 262 60.68 20.32 67.42
C LYS A 262 59.48 19.42 67.05
N GLU A 263 59.30 18.94 65.82
CA GLU A 263 60.18 18.79 64.63
C GLU A 263 59.27 18.91 63.36
N THR A 264 59.70 19.47 62.21
CA THR A 264 60.05 18.72 60.96
C THR A 264 58.85 18.02 60.27
N THR A 265 58.56 18.14 58.98
CA THR A 265 59.20 18.76 57.78
C THR A 265 58.10 18.88 56.70
N THR A 266 58.01 19.97 55.92
CA THR A 266 58.35 20.11 54.48
C THR A 266 57.66 19.10 53.50
N THR A 267 57.41 19.39 52.21
CA THR A 267 58.03 20.40 51.32
C THR A 267 57.16 20.72 50.08
N THR A 268 57.24 21.97 49.61
CA THR A 268 57.21 22.45 48.18
C THR A 268 56.10 22.05 47.19
N ALA A 269 55.41 23.09 46.72
CA ALA A 269 55.15 23.36 45.29
C ALA A 269 56.31 24.23 44.70
N PRO A 270 56.19 24.96 43.55
CA PRO A 270 55.49 24.75 42.27
C PRO A 270 56.59 24.56 41.16
N PRO A 271 56.79 25.30 40.03
CA PRO A 271 55.90 26.10 39.15
C PRO A 271 56.11 25.95 37.60
N ALA A 272 55.15 26.53 36.84
CA ALA A 272 55.28 27.33 35.60
C ALA A 272 55.90 26.79 34.26
N GLU A 273 55.08 26.93 33.19
CA GLU A 273 55.32 27.65 31.90
C GLU A 273 56.50 27.25 30.96
N THR A 274 56.50 27.40 29.62
CA THR A 274 55.57 28.00 28.61
C THR A 274 55.84 27.43 27.18
N ASN A 275 55.02 27.82 26.19
CA ASN A 275 55.28 27.94 24.72
C ASN A 275 54.96 26.82 23.69
N GLU A 276 53.93 27.13 22.89
CA GLU A 276 53.91 27.28 21.41
C GLU A 276 53.96 26.09 20.40
N SER A 277 52.81 25.88 19.75
CA SER A 277 52.58 26.02 18.28
C SER A 277 53.11 24.99 17.25
N LYS A 278 52.22 24.13 16.71
CA LYS A 278 51.70 24.17 15.30
C LYS A 278 50.98 22.88 14.83
N GLU A 279 49.70 23.03 14.49
CA GLU A 279 49.00 22.66 13.24
C GLU A 279 49.61 21.63 12.24
N ALA A 280 48.88 20.52 11.97
CA ALA A 280 48.68 19.88 10.65
C ALA A 280 47.57 18.80 10.69
N ASN A 281 46.98 18.48 9.52
CA ASN A 281 45.72 17.70 9.34
C ASN A 281 45.97 16.17 9.13
N PRO A 282 44.99 15.28 8.80
CA PRO A 282 45.03 13.85 9.17
C PRO A 282 45.34 12.94 7.96
N SER A 283 45.16 11.63 8.11
CA SER A 283 45.19 10.69 6.97
C SER A 283 44.08 9.65 7.07
N THR A 284 43.21 9.64 6.06
CA THR A 284 42.46 8.46 5.60
C THR A 284 43.41 7.48 4.92
N PRO A 285 42.99 6.22 4.72
CA PRO A 285 42.42 5.82 3.42
C PRO A 285 41.25 4.81 3.56
N GLU A 286 40.57 4.33 2.53
CA GLU A 286 40.13 4.87 1.22
C GLU A 286 39.18 3.81 0.62
N VAL A 287 38.20 4.22 -0.19
CA VAL A 287 37.24 3.31 -0.84
C VAL A 287 37.84 2.76 -2.13
N ASN A 288 37.49 1.53 -2.52
CA ASN A 288 37.72 1.08 -3.90
C ASN A 288 36.54 0.25 -4.44
N ASN A 289 35.92 0.77 -5.49
CA ASN A 289 34.95 0.05 -6.33
C ASN A 289 35.69 -0.73 -7.42
N ASN A 290 35.11 -1.82 -7.93
CA ASN A 290 35.21 -2.10 -9.36
C ASN A 290 34.06 -2.97 -9.87
N GLU A 291 33.56 -2.65 -11.07
CA GLU A 291 32.62 -3.47 -11.85
C GLU A 291 33.37 -4.09 -13.04
N ASN A 292 33.03 -5.33 -13.45
CA ASN A 292 32.99 -5.74 -14.88
C ASN A 292 32.53 -7.20 -15.13
N ASN A 293 31.29 -7.32 -15.63
CA ASN A 293 30.85 -7.99 -16.87
C ASN A 293 31.24 -9.45 -17.29
N SER A 294 30.19 -10.21 -17.60
CA SER A 294 29.95 -11.30 -18.60
C SER A 294 30.74 -12.62 -18.74
N ASP A 295 29.94 -13.68 -18.92
CA ASP A 295 30.12 -14.94 -19.69
C ASP A 295 31.28 -15.93 -19.40
N ASN A 296 30.96 -17.17 -19.01
CA ASN A 296 30.73 -18.29 -19.96
C ASN A 296 30.31 -19.61 -19.25
N GLN A 297 29.83 -20.57 -20.05
CA GLN A 297 29.24 -21.87 -19.73
C GLN A 297 30.19 -22.91 -19.07
N GLY A 298 29.62 -23.68 -18.14
CA GLY A 298 29.53 -25.14 -18.25
C GLY A 298 30.76 -26.02 -17.99
N ASN A 299 30.75 -26.75 -16.86
CA ASN A 299 31.13 -28.15 -16.86
C ASN A 299 30.29 -28.97 -15.84
N VAL A 300 30.12 -30.26 -16.10
CA VAL A 300 29.25 -31.18 -15.34
C VAL A 300 30.10 -32.10 -14.47
N GLU A 301 29.85 -32.16 -13.15
CA GLU A 301 30.27 -33.32 -12.34
C GLU A 301 29.41 -33.50 -11.07
N VAL A 302 28.82 -34.70 -10.90
CA VAL A 302 27.96 -35.18 -9.80
C VAL A 302 28.06 -36.73 -9.82
N PRO A 303 27.95 -37.51 -8.72
CA PRO A 303 27.73 -37.16 -7.29
C PRO A 303 28.75 -37.75 -6.29
N LYS A 304 28.68 -37.32 -5.01
CA LYS A 304 28.78 -38.27 -3.88
C LYS A 304 28.21 -37.76 -2.53
N THR A 305 27.10 -38.39 -2.13
CA THR A 305 26.56 -38.55 -0.75
C THR A 305 26.09 -37.30 0.02
N PRO A 306 25.10 -37.43 0.93
CA PRO A 306 24.34 -36.30 1.47
C PRO A 306 24.76 -35.89 2.88
N ASP A 307 24.89 -34.59 3.11
CA ASP A 307 24.91 -33.96 4.44
C ASP A 307 24.07 -32.67 4.42
N GLU A 308 23.32 -32.49 5.52
CA GLU A 308 22.55 -31.32 5.97
C GLU A 308 21.48 -30.67 5.05
N PRO A 309 20.44 -30.02 5.64
CA PRO A 309 19.54 -29.15 4.90
C PRO A 309 20.32 -27.91 4.46
N VAL A 310 20.39 -27.68 3.15
CA VAL A 310 20.93 -26.43 2.62
C VAL A 310 19.99 -25.30 3.00
N ASP A 311 20.44 -24.39 3.88
CA ASP A 311 19.70 -23.18 4.20
C ASP A 311 19.34 -22.42 2.90
N PRO A 312 18.07 -22.06 2.69
CA PRO A 312 17.66 -21.33 1.50
C PRO A 312 18.35 -19.95 1.44
N PRO A 313 18.55 -19.36 0.25
CA PRO A 313 19.30 -18.13 0.10
C PRO A 313 18.67 -17.01 0.94
N VAL A 314 19.46 -16.50 1.89
CA VAL A 314 19.05 -15.57 2.97
C VAL A 314 18.58 -14.20 2.47
N THR A 315 18.69 -13.94 1.17
CA THR A 315 18.32 -12.67 0.51
C THR A 315 17.72 -12.94 -0.86
N SER A 316 16.72 -12.14 -1.24
CA SER A 316 16.12 -12.13 -2.58
C SER A 316 16.15 -10.72 -3.17
N ALA A 317 16.28 -10.63 -4.50
CA ALA A 317 16.13 -9.39 -5.25
C ALA A 317 14.65 -8.96 -5.41
N ASP A 318 13.71 -9.79 -4.93
CA ASP A 318 12.28 -9.51 -4.95
C ASP A 318 11.91 -8.24 -4.16
N ALA A 319 11.23 -7.31 -4.82
CA ALA A 319 10.89 -6.01 -4.24
C ALA A 319 9.88 -6.10 -3.09
N THR A 320 8.92 -7.04 -3.17
CA THR A 320 7.87 -7.22 -2.15
C THR A 320 8.46 -7.80 -0.87
N PHE A 321 9.37 -8.78 -1.01
CA PHE A 321 10.19 -9.31 0.07
C PHE A 321 11.02 -8.24 0.77
N GLN A 322 11.71 -7.40 -0.01
CA GLN A 322 12.52 -6.31 0.55
C GLN A 322 11.66 -5.28 1.29
N ALA A 323 10.51 -4.90 0.73
CA ALA A 323 9.56 -3.99 1.37
C ALA A 323 8.98 -4.57 2.68
N LEU A 324 8.58 -5.85 2.70
CA LEU A 324 8.11 -6.52 3.93
C LEU A 324 9.20 -6.51 5.01
N ASN A 325 10.45 -6.85 4.66
CA ASN A 325 11.55 -6.86 5.63
C ASN A 325 11.92 -5.46 6.13
N ALA A 326 11.83 -4.43 5.29
CA ALA A 326 11.99 -3.04 5.72
C ALA A 326 10.89 -2.64 6.72
N LEU A 327 9.61 -2.94 6.42
CA LEU A 327 8.46 -2.68 7.28
C LEU A 327 8.59 -3.41 8.62
N ARG A 328 8.93 -4.71 8.62
CA ARG A 328 9.14 -5.51 9.84
C ARG A 328 10.26 -4.95 10.70
N THR A 329 11.40 -4.63 10.10
CA THR A 329 12.56 -4.05 10.81
C THR A 329 12.21 -2.69 11.43
N ALA A 330 11.48 -1.83 10.72
CA ALA A 330 11.02 -0.54 11.22
C ALA A 330 10.06 -0.66 12.42
N ASN A 331 9.31 -1.78 12.51
CA ASN A 331 8.43 -2.10 13.64
C ASN A 331 9.12 -2.98 14.72
N GLY A 332 10.44 -3.16 14.66
CA GLY A 332 11.21 -3.89 15.68
C GLY A 332 11.07 -5.42 15.61
N LEU A 333 10.54 -5.96 14.50
CA LEU A 333 10.45 -7.39 14.24
C LEU A 333 11.71 -7.90 13.52
N ASN A 334 12.00 -9.18 13.68
CA ASN A 334 13.05 -9.84 12.92
C ASN A 334 12.68 -9.92 11.43
N PRO A 335 13.64 -9.68 10.52
CA PRO A 335 13.45 -9.95 9.10
C PRO A 335 13.28 -11.46 8.87
N VAL A 336 12.53 -11.80 7.82
CA VAL A 336 12.25 -13.17 7.38
C VAL A 336 13.13 -13.56 6.21
N SER A 337 13.39 -14.86 6.07
CA SER A 337 14.18 -15.43 4.98
C SER A 337 13.30 -15.70 3.75
N TRP A 338 13.89 -15.61 2.56
CA TRP A 338 13.19 -15.97 1.33
C TRP A 338 13.10 -17.50 1.18
N ASP A 339 11.92 -18.00 0.85
CA ASP A 339 11.69 -19.42 0.56
C ASP A 339 11.15 -19.58 -0.87
N ALA A 340 11.98 -20.18 -1.73
CA ALA A 340 11.65 -20.39 -3.14
C ALA A 340 10.49 -21.39 -3.35
N GLY A 341 10.23 -22.29 -2.40
CA GLY A 341 9.10 -23.21 -2.42
C GLY A 341 7.79 -22.49 -2.08
N LEU A 342 7.81 -21.62 -1.07
CA LEU A 342 6.69 -20.71 -0.78
C LEU A 342 6.41 -19.80 -1.99
N ALA A 343 7.44 -19.19 -2.58
CA ALA A 343 7.28 -18.32 -3.75
C ALA A 343 6.72 -19.07 -4.98
N ALA A 344 7.19 -20.28 -5.27
CA ALA A 344 6.65 -21.11 -6.34
C ALA A 344 5.18 -21.49 -6.10
N SER A 345 4.83 -21.85 -4.86
CA SER A 345 3.43 -22.16 -4.51
C SER A 345 2.52 -20.92 -4.59
N ALA A 346 3.01 -19.75 -4.16
CA ALA A 346 2.32 -18.47 -4.29
C ALA A 346 2.14 -18.06 -5.76
N GLY A 347 3.12 -18.33 -6.64
CA GLY A 347 3.00 -18.05 -8.08
C GLY A 347 1.97 -18.94 -8.77
N GLY A 348 1.94 -20.23 -8.40
CA GLY A 348 0.88 -21.14 -8.83
C GLY A 348 -0.51 -20.72 -8.34
N ARG A 349 -0.58 -20.21 -7.10
CA ARG A 349 -1.81 -19.68 -6.50
C ARG A 349 -2.30 -18.41 -7.21
N ALA A 350 -1.43 -17.43 -7.42
CA ALA A 350 -1.71 -16.20 -8.17
C ALA A 350 -2.25 -16.52 -9.57
N SER A 351 -1.65 -17.49 -10.25
CA SER A 351 -2.05 -17.92 -11.60
C SER A 351 -3.48 -18.48 -11.67
N MET A 352 -4.04 -18.96 -10.56
CA MET A 352 -5.44 -19.43 -10.49
C MET A 352 -6.46 -18.31 -10.28
N MET A 353 -6.02 -17.06 -10.03
CA MET A 353 -6.88 -15.94 -9.63
C MET A 353 -6.79 -14.75 -10.60
N GLN A 354 -6.37 -14.99 -11.85
CA GLN A 354 -6.32 -13.97 -12.92
C GLN A 354 -7.73 -13.46 -13.32
N ASP A 355 -8.79 -14.11 -12.86
CA ASP A 355 -10.19 -13.68 -12.95
C ASP A 355 -10.69 -12.98 -11.67
N TYR A 356 -9.75 -12.62 -10.77
CA TYR A 356 -9.97 -11.92 -9.51
C TYR A 356 -10.91 -12.64 -8.52
N GLN A 357 -11.15 -13.95 -8.72
CA GLN A 357 -11.93 -14.75 -7.78
C GLN A 357 -11.04 -15.24 -6.64
N ILE A 358 -11.36 -14.80 -5.42
CA ILE A 358 -10.72 -15.28 -4.19
C ILE A 358 -11.19 -16.72 -3.91
N PRO A 359 -10.27 -17.71 -3.85
CA PRO A 359 -10.60 -19.09 -3.52
C PRO A 359 -11.22 -19.19 -2.12
N SER A 360 -12.28 -19.98 -1.98
CA SER A 360 -13.02 -20.08 -0.71
C SER A 360 -12.19 -20.56 0.49
N ASP A 361 -11.06 -21.24 0.25
CA ASP A 361 -10.16 -21.69 1.29
C ASP A 361 -9.29 -20.56 1.87
N HIS A 362 -9.05 -19.48 1.11
CA HIS A 362 -8.27 -18.30 1.53
C HIS A 362 -8.67 -17.79 2.92
N TRP A 363 -9.97 -17.64 3.16
CA TRP A 363 -10.54 -17.13 4.42
C TRP A 363 -10.24 -17.97 5.67
N ASN A 364 -9.62 -19.15 5.51
CA ASN A 364 -9.20 -20.04 6.59
C ASN A 364 -7.68 -20.23 6.64
N ARG A 365 -6.91 -19.50 5.81
CA ARG A 365 -5.46 -19.58 5.73
C ARG A 365 -4.82 -18.46 6.55
N GLY A 366 -4.10 -18.83 7.60
CA GLY A 366 -3.27 -17.89 8.36
C GLY A 366 -1.89 -17.65 7.74
N ASP A 367 -1.54 -18.39 6.69
CA ASP A 367 -0.26 -18.36 5.99
C ASP A 367 -0.30 -17.58 4.66
N GLU A 368 -1.48 -17.20 4.18
CA GLU A 368 -1.70 -16.60 2.85
C GLU A 368 -2.22 -15.16 2.95
N VAL A 369 -1.68 -14.28 2.10
CA VAL A 369 -2.22 -12.93 1.81
C VAL A 369 -2.37 -12.75 0.30
N ILE A 370 -3.40 -12.02 -0.13
CA ILE A 370 -3.71 -11.80 -1.55
C ILE A 370 -3.86 -10.29 -1.79
N ALA A 371 -3.39 -9.81 -2.93
CA ALA A 371 -3.70 -8.50 -3.44
C ALA A 371 -4.00 -8.55 -4.94
N PHE A 372 -4.86 -7.63 -5.37
CA PHE A 372 -5.26 -7.44 -6.77
C PHE A 372 -5.01 -6.00 -7.18
N MET A 373 -4.66 -5.75 -8.44
CA MET A 373 -4.44 -4.41 -8.97
C MET A 373 -3.32 -3.62 -8.27
N PHE A 374 -2.39 -4.28 -7.56
CA PHE A 374 -1.24 -3.65 -6.91
C PHE A 374 0.08 -4.00 -7.62
N ALA A 375 1.05 -3.08 -7.54
CA ALA A 375 2.40 -3.36 -8.03
C ALA A 375 3.24 -4.06 -6.94
N PRO A 376 4.19 -4.94 -7.33
CA PRO A 376 5.16 -5.52 -6.40
C PRO A 376 5.97 -4.48 -5.65
N GLY A 377 6.43 -4.82 -4.44
CA GLY A 377 7.20 -3.92 -3.58
C GLY A 377 6.34 -3.11 -2.61
N ASN A 378 6.76 -1.87 -2.35
CA ASN A 378 6.22 -1.06 -1.26
C ASN A 378 4.72 -0.74 -1.41
N SER A 379 4.16 -0.72 -2.63
CA SER A 379 2.74 -0.40 -2.80
C SER A 379 1.80 -1.47 -2.25
N VAL A 380 2.11 -2.76 -2.44
CA VAL A 380 1.26 -3.84 -1.90
C VAL A 380 1.46 -4.01 -0.40
N ILE A 381 2.71 -3.92 0.08
CA ILE A 381 3.04 -4.00 1.51
C ILE A 381 2.37 -2.86 2.30
N MET A 382 2.45 -1.62 1.84
CA MET A 382 1.76 -0.51 2.54
C MET A 382 0.24 -0.53 2.37
N ALA A 383 -0.30 -1.20 1.35
CA ALA A 383 -1.74 -1.42 1.24
C ALA A 383 -2.21 -2.42 2.31
N TRP A 384 -1.57 -3.60 2.39
CA TRP A 384 -1.83 -4.60 3.43
C TRP A 384 -1.63 -4.06 4.85
N TYR A 385 -0.56 -3.28 5.08
CA TYR A 385 -0.26 -2.72 6.41
C TYR A 385 -1.31 -1.73 6.91
N ASN A 386 -1.90 -0.95 6.02
CA ASN A 386 -2.89 0.08 6.35
C ASN A 386 -4.34 -0.39 6.14
N GLU A 387 -4.55 -1.64 5.71
CA GLU A 387 -5.87 -2.17 5.41
C GLU A 387 -6.73 -2.27 6.68
N THR A 388 -7.98 -1.84 6.56
CA THR A 388 -8.97 -1.85 7.65
C THR A 388 -10.27 -2.50 7.18
N ASN A 389 -11.10 -2.93 8.13
CA ASN A 389 -12.38 -3.61 7.88
C ASN A 389 -12.27 -5.01 7.24
N MET A 390 -11.10 -5.64 7.31
CA MET A 390 -10.91 -7.02 6.85
C MET A 390 -11.74 -8.01 7.67
N VAL A 391 -12.29 -9.04 7.00
CA VAL A 391 -13.08 -10.13 7.62
C VAL A 391 -12.17 -11.05 8.43
N SER A 392 -11.73 -10.55 9.58
CA SER A 392 -10.71 -11.10 10.46
C SER A 392 -11.00 -10.72 11.91
N PRO A 393 -10.53 -11.48 12.92
CA PRO A 393 -10.83 -11.17 14.34
C PRO A 393 -10.32 -9.80 14.82
N SER A 394 -9.29 -9.26 14.17
CA SER A 394 -8.67 -7.95 14.45
C SER A 394 -9.26 -6.80 13.64
N GLY A 395 -9.89 -7.10 12.49
CA GLY A 395 -10.22 -6.11 11.45
C GLY A 395 -9.04 -5.73 10.54
N THR A 396 -7.85 -6.32 10.74
CA THR A 396 -6.58 -5.95 10.07
C THR A 396 -5.83 -7.18 9.52
N GLY A 397 -6.56 -8.18 9.01
CA GLY A 397 -6.02 -9.51 8.67
C GLY A 397 -4.69 -9.56 7.89
N HIS A 398 -4.52 -8.77 6.82
CA HIS A 398 -3.25 -8.77 6.07
C HIS A 398 -2.10 -8.14 6.88
N ARG A 399 -2.33 -7.01 7.55
CA ARG A 399 -1.38 -6.40 8.51
C ARG A 399 -0.96 -7.36 9.62
N ASP A 400 -1.90 -8.18 10.13
CA ASP A 400 -1.61 -9.18 11.17
C ASP A 400 -0.63 -10.26 10.67
N TRP A 401 -0.76 -10.66 9.40
CA TRP A 401 0.19 -11.56 8.74
C TRP A 401 1.56 -10.88 8.62
N GLU A 402 1.63 -9.64 8.12
CA GLU A 402 2.91 -8.91 7.96
C GLU A 402 3.64 -8.70 9.29
N MET A 403 2.88 -8.40 10.35
CA MET A 403 3.37 -8.16 11.70
C MET A 403 3.53 -9.44 12.52
N ASN A 404 3.28 -10.63 11.95
CA ASN A 404 3.35 -11.88 12.70
C ASN A 404 4.79 -12.14 13.21
N PRO A 405 5.03 -12.17 14.54
CA PRO A 405 6.36 -12.38 15.09
C PRO A 405 6.83 -13.84 14.98
N SER A 406 5.93 -14.81 14.72
CA SER A 406 6.30 -16.20 14.48
C SER A 406 6.70 -16.49 13.03
N MET A 407 6.51 -15.55 12.11
CA MET A 407 6.93 -15.71 10.72
C MET A 407 8.46 -15.79 10.65
N THR A 408 8.98 -16.82 9.98
CA THR A 408 10.42 -17.05 9.77
C THR A 408 10.81 -17.02 8.31
N ARG A 409 9.91 -17.47 7.43
CA ARG A 409 10.11 -17.57 5.99
C ARG A 409 8.91 -17.02 5.24
N VAL A 410 9.17 -16.49 4.04
CA VAL A 410 8.14 -15.97 3.15
C VAL A 410 8.52 -16.22 1.69
N GLY A 411 7.52 -16.33 0.82
CA GLY A 411 7.70 -16.28 -0.61
C GLY A 411 6.54 -15.58 -1.29
N PHE A 412 6.86 -14.73 -2.27
CA PHE A 412 5.88 -13.98 -3.06
C PHE A 412 5.76 -14.55 -4.47
N GLY A 413 4.54 -14.52 -5.01
CA GLY A 413 4.22 -14.97 -6.34
C GLY A 413 3.29 -14.01 -7.07
N TYR A 414 3.42 -13.95 -8.39
CA TYR A 414 2.82 -12.92 -9.23
C TYR A 414 2.18 -13.52 -10.47
N ALA A 415 1.02 -13.03 -10.86
CA ALA A 415 0.34 -13.41 -12.10
C ALA A 415 -0.46 -12.22 -12.66
N GLY A 416 0.14 -11.47 -13.59
CA GLY A 416 -0.41 -10.16 -13.97
C GLY A 416 -0.25 -9.17 -12.83
N ASP A 417 -1.36 -8.63 -12.37
CA ASP A 417 -1.51 -7.73 -11.23
C ASP A 417 -2.02 -8.43 -9.95
N VAL A 418 -2.16 -9.77 -9.99
CA VAL A 418 -2.40 -10.61 -8.82
C VAL A 418 -1.08 -10.84 -8.08
N ILE A 419 -1.06 -10.57 -6.78
CA ILE A 419 0.06 -10.84 -5.87
C ILE A 419 -0.42 -11.78 -4.76
N VAL A 420 0.38 -12.81 -4.48
CA VAL A 420 0.17 -13.73 -3.34
C VAL A 420 1.42 -13.78 -2.50
N GLY A 421 1.26 -13.67 -1.18
CA GLY A 421 2.30 -13.97 -0.20
C GLY A 421 1.97 -15.25 0.56
N HIS A 422 2.92 -16.19 0.64
CA HIS A 422 2.85 -17.35 1.53
C HIS A 422 3.94 -17.27 2.60
N SER A 423 3.64 -17.67 3.83
CA SER A 423 4.57 -17.61 4.97
C SER A 423 4.70 -18.94 5.74
N ALA A 424 5.77 -19.06 6.55
CA ALA A 424 6.04 -20.21 7.42
C ALA A 424 6.89 -19.87 8.67
#